data_AF-A0A928WXH5-F1
#
_entry.id   AF-A0A928WXH5-F1
#
_cell.length_a   1.000
_cell.length_b   1.000
_cell.length_c   1.000
_cell.angle_alpha   90.00
_cell.angle_beta   90.00
_cell.angle_gamma   90.00
#
_symmetry.space_group_name_H-M   'P 1'
#
loop_
_entity.id
_entity.type
_entity.pdbx_description
1 polymer ?
#
loop_
_entity_poly.entity_id
_entity_poly.type
_entity_poly.pdbx_seq_one_letter_code
_entity_poly.pdbx_strand_id
1 'polypeptide(L)' 'MKHFLNSGMIGMAIAIALNLYTAVVLAKPSAIFFSTDWWAQWFPSYAIWFTFIIIGGTHWLKSRSSL' A
#
# COMPACT_ATOMS: atom_id res chain seq x y z
N MET A 1 -7.90 -14.32 8.74
CA MET A 1 -6.81 -13.91 7.82
C MET A 1 -7.26 -13.08 6.63
N LYS A 2 -8.50 -13.23 6.11
CA LYS A 2 -9.06 -12.35 5.07
C LYS A 2 -9.02 -10.85 5.45
N HIS A 3 -9.11 -10.55 6.75
CA HIS A 3 -8.99 -9.20 7.28
C HIS A 3 -7.68 -8.51 6.90
N PHE A 4 -6.53 -9.21 6.94
CA PHE A 4 -5.24 -8.63 6.53
C PHE A 4 -5.22 -8.28 5.04
N LEU A 5 -5.74 -9.17 4.18
CA LEU A 5 -5.82 -8.90 2.74
C LEU A 5 -6.71 -7.70 2.44
N ASN A 6 -7.90 -7.66 3.04
CA ASN A 6 -8.85 -6.56 2.83
C ASN A 6 -8.30 -5.24 3.37
N SER A 7 -7.73 -5.23 4.58
CA SER A 7 -7.10 -4.03 5.16
C SER A 7 -5.89 -3.57 4.33
N GLY A 8 -5.06 -4.51 3.86
CA GLY A 8 -3.93 -4.23 2.97
C GLY A 8 -4.38 -3.56 1.67
N MET A 9 -5.39 -4.13 1.00
CA MET A 9 -5.95 -3.57 -0.24
C MET A 9 -6.55 -2.17 -0.04
N ILE A 10 -7.38 -1.99 1.00
CA ILE A 10 -8.02 -0.71 1.29
C ILE A 10 -6.96 0.34 1.64
N GLY A 11 -6.03 0.01 2.54
CA GLY A 11 -4.97 0.92 2.94
C GLY A 11 -4.06 1.31 1.78
N MET A 12 -3.72 0.36 0.89
CA MET A 12 -2.94 0.65 -0.31
C MET A 12 -3.69 1.57 -1.27
N ALA A 13 -4.98 1.34 -1.50
CA ALA A 13 -5.80 2.20 -2.36
C ALA A 13 -5.86 3.63 -1.82
N ILE A 14 -6.06 3.79 -0.51
CA ILE A 14 -6.06 5.10 0.16
C ILE A 14 -4.68 5.76 0.04
N ALA A 15 -3.59 5.02 0.29
CA ALA A 15 -2.23 5.56 0.19
C ALA A 15 -1.90 6.05 -1.22
N ILE A 16 -2.32 5.32 -2.25
CA ILE A 16 -2.18 5.74 -3.65
C ILE A 16 -3.01 6.99 -3.94
N ALA A 17 -4.29 7.00 -3.55
CA ALA A 17 -5.15 8.16 -3.78
C ALA A 17 -4.61 9.43 -3.10
N LEU A 18 -4.15 9.32 -1.85
CA LEU A 18 -3.57 10.44 -1.11
C LEU A 18 -2.24 10.91 -1.70
N ASN A 19 -1.38 9.99 -2.11
CA ASN A 19 -0.12 10.34 -2.76
C ASN A 19 -0.37 11.09 -4.08
N LEU A 20 -1.26 10.57 -4.93
CA LEU A 20 -1.65 11.21 -6.18
C LEU A 20 -2.30 12.58 -5.96
N TYR A 21 -3.22 12.69 -5.00
CA TYR A 21 -3.81 13.97 -4.64
C TYR A 21 -2.75 14.98 -4.20
N THR A 22 -1.78 14.54 -3.39
CA THR A 22 -0.71 15.40 -2.89
C THR A 22 0.29 15.79 -3.99
N ALA A 23 0.54 14.89 -4.94
CA ALA A 23 1.42 15.16 -6.08
C ALA A 23 0.76 16.10 -7.11
N VAL A 24 -0.52 15.90 -7.42
CA VAL A 24 -1.21 16.62 -8.51
C VAL A 24 -1.86 17.90 -8.01
N VAL A 25 -2.59 17.84 -6.89
CA VAL A 25 -3.38 18.98 -6.40
C VAL A 25 -2.55 19.88 -5.50
N LEU A 26 -1.78 19.29 -4.59
CA LEU A 26 -0.93 20.05 -3.66
C LEU A 26 0.47 20.33 -4.20
N ALA A 27 0.82 19.76 -5.36
CA ALA A 27 2.12 19.93 -6.02
C ALA A 27 3.33 19.75 -5.08
N LYS A 28 3.23 18.86 -4.08
CA LYS A 28 4.32 18.68 -3.12
C LYS A 28 5.45 17.82 -3.72
N PRO A 29 6.71 18.27 -3.65
CA PRO A 29 7.85 17.49 -4.12
C PRO A 29 8.01 16.15 -3.42
N SER A 30 7.60 16.07 -2.15
CA SER A 30 7.65 14.83 -1.38
C SER A 30 6.67 13.76 -1.85
N ALA A 31 5.65 14.12 -2.64
CA ALA A 31 4.73 13.17 -3.23
C ALA A 31 5.15 12.71 -4.64
N ILE A 32 6.21 13.28 -5.22
CA ILE A 32 6.78 12.79 -6.48
C ILE A 32 7.39 11.42 -6.22
N PHE A 33 6.87 10.40 -6.90
CA PHE A 33 7.35 9.03 -6.76
C PHE A 33 8.87 8.94 -6.94
N PHE A 34 9.50 8.19 -6.04
CA PHE A 34 10.94 7.91 -6.03
C PHE A 34 11.85 9.12 -5.78
N SER A 35 11.32 10.30 -5.44
CA SER A 35 12.14 11.39 -4.91
C SER A 35 12.71 11.01 -3.54
N THR A 36 13.83 11.64 -3.14
CA THR A 36 14.45 11.40 -1.83
C THR A 36 13.45 11.56 -0.68
N ASP A 37 12.61 12.60 -0.75
CA ASP A 37 11.60 12.89 0.27
C ASP A 37 10.44 11.89 0.24
N TRP A 38 10.11 11.34 -0.94
CA TRP A 38 9.08 10.32 -1.07
C TRP A 38 9.44 9.02 -0.35
N TRP A 39 10.72 8.63 -0.40
CA TRP A 39 11.22 7.47 0.33
C TRP A 39 11.07 7.61 1.84
N ALA A 40 11.23 8.82 2.37
CA ALA A 40 11.07 9.07 3.80
C ALA A 40 9.60 9.20 4.22
N GLN A 41 8.76 9.84 3.41
CA GLN A 41 7.39 10.20 3.81
C GLN A 41 6.31 9.20 3.37
N TRP A 42 6.44 8.62 2.18
CA TRP A 42 5.36 7.83 1.56
C TRP A 42 5.69 6.35 1.48
N PHE A 43 6.92 6.01 1.10
CA PHE A 43 7.33 4.62 0.95
C PHE A 43 7.04 3.73 2.18
N PRO A 44 7.25 4.16 3.44
CA PRO A 44 6.96 3.31 4.60
C PRO A 44 5.49 2.88 4.66
N SER A 45 4.56 3.77 4.30
CA SER A 45 3.12 3.46 4.23
C SER A 45 2.84 2.40 3.16
N TYR A 46 3.41 2.56 1.97
CA TYR A 46 3.27 1.59 0.88
C TYR A 46 3.83 0.21 1.28
N ALA A 47 4.99 0.18 1.92
CA ALA A 47 5.62 -1.06 2.39
C ALA A 47 4.75 -1.81 3.40
N ILE A 48 4.13 -1.09 4.35
CA ILE A 48 3.22 -1.68 5.35
C ILE A 48 2.00 -2.31 4.67
N TRP A 49 1.30 -1.55 3.82
CA TRP A 49 0.08 -2.07 3.17
C TRP A 49 0.39 -3.21 2.21
N PHE A 50 1.49 -3.13 1.49
CA PHE A 50 1.95 -4.21 0.62
C PHE A 50 2.28 -5.49 1.42
N THR A 51 2.90 -5.36 2.59
CA THR A 51 3.16 -6.49 3.49
C THR A 51 1.85 -7.16 3.94
N PHE A 52 0.82 -6.38 4.28
CA PHE A 52 -0.48 -6.94 4.65
C PHE A 52 -1.16 -7.69 3.49
N ILE A 53 -1.01 -7.19 2.26
CA ILE A 53 -1.48 -7.88 1.05
C ILE A 53 -0.75 -9.22 0.87
N ILE A 54 0.58 -9.25 1.01
CA ILE A 54 1.37 -10.49 0.90
C ILE A 54 0.93 -11.52 1.95
N ILE A 55 0.86 -11.12 3.23
CA ILE A 55 0.48 -12.02 4.32
C ILE A 55 -0.95 -12.54 4.12
N GLY A 56 -1.89 -11.66 3.80
CA GLY A 56 -3.28 -12.04 3.55
C GLY A 56 -3.44 -12.93 2.31
N GLY A 57 -2.71 -12.61 1.23
CA GLY A 57 -2.75 -13.31 -0.05
C GLY A 57 -2.13 -14.70 0.03
N THR A 58 -0.95 -14.84 0.63
CA THR A 58 -0.30 -16.14 0.86
C THR A 58 -1.18 -17.09 1.67
N HIS A 59 -1.83 -16.58 2.72
CA HIS A 59 -2.76 -17.39 3.49
C HIS A 59 -4.02 -17.77 2.69
N TRP A 60 -4.56 -16.84 1.91
CA TRP A 60 -5.73 -17.12 1.06
C TRP A 60 -5.43 -18.18 0.01
N LEU A 61 -4.25 -18.12 -0.63
CA LEU A 61 -3.79 -19.12 -1.60
C LEU A 61 -3.64 -20.49 -0.94
N LYS A 62 -3.00 -20.56 0.24
CA LYS A 62 -2.85 -21.81 0.99
C LYS A 62 -4.20 -22.46 1.34
N SER A 63 -5.19 -21.65 1.71
CA SER A 63 -6.54 -22.13 2.01
C SER A 63 -7.29 -22.67 0.78
N ARG A 64 -6.90 -22.26 -0.44
CA ARG A 64 -7.49 -22.76 -1.69
C ARG A 64 -6.82 -24.03 -2.19
N SER A 65 -5.53 -24.23 -1.92
CA SER A 65 -4.78 -25.42 -2.34
C SER A 65 -5.00 -26.65 -1.45
N SER A 66 -5.61 -26.47 -0.27
CA SER A 66 -5.90 -27.54 0.69
C SER A 66 -7.35 -28.07 0.59
N LEU A 67 -8.08 -27.67 -0.45
CA LEU A 67 -9.42 -28.14 -0.83
C LEU A 67 -9.29 -28.96 -2.11
#